data_AF-A0A257I0J8-F1
#
_entry.id   AF-A0A257I0J8-F1
#
_cell.length_a   1.000
_cell.length_b   1.000
_cell.length_c   1.000
_cell.angle_alpha   90.00
_cell.angle_beta   90.00
_cell.angle_gamma   90.00
#
_symmetry.space_group_name_H-M   'P 1'
#
loop_
_entity.id
_entity.type
_entity.pdbx_description
1 polymer ?
#
loop_
_entity_poly.entity_id
_entity_poly.type
_entity_poly.pdbx_seq_one_letter_code
_entity_poly.pdbx_strand_id
1 'polypeptide(L)' 'MKKIKEEDLMSYLYNEASPAVVEAIEQALQEDPSLKNQLDLLKISMKALDKVKLKSPSKASLKAILKYAADKNKEA' A
#
# COMPACT_ATOMS: atom_id res chain seq x y z
N MET A 1 -23.98 -9.98 1.29
CA MET A 1 -22.66 -9.65 0.73
C MET A 1 -21.88 -8.86 1.77
N LYS A 2 -20.65 -9.27 2.10
CA LYS A 2 -19.76 -8.43 2.92
C LYS A 2 -19.53 -7.14 2.13
N LYS A 3 -19.83 -5.99 2.73
CA LYS A 3 -19.58 -4.70 2.08
C LYS A 3 -18.07 -4.52 2.01
N ILE A 4 -17.51 -4.50 0.81
CA ILE A 4 -16.08 -4.21 0.59
C ILE A 4 -15.82 -2.79 1.12
N LYS A 5 -14.86 -2.67 2.04
CA LYS A 5 -14.43 -1.36 2.54
C LYS A 5 -13.29 -0.82 1.69
N GLU A 6 -13.04 0.49 1.80
CA GLU A 6 -11.89 1.12 1.16
C GLU A 6 -10.56 0.54 1.67
N GLU A 7 -10.50 0.18 2.96
CA GLU A 7 -9.37 -0.51 3.57
C GLU A 7 -9.02 -1.82 2.82
N ASP A 8 -10.03 -2.61 2.47
CA ASP A 8 -9.86 -3.88 1.77
C ASP A 8 -9.34 -3.65 0.33
N LEU A 9 -9.84 -2.61 -0.35
CA LEU A 9 -9.36 -2.22 -1.69
C LEU A 9 -7.90 -1.75 -1.63
N MET A 10 -7.52 -1.01 -0.59
CA MET A 10 -6.15 -0.56 -0.38
C MET A 10 -5.22 -1.75 -0.14
N SER A 11 -5.56 -2.66 0.77
CA SER A 11 -4.78 -3.88 0.99
C SER A 11 -4.68 -4.73 -0.28
N TYR A 12 -5.73 -4.79 -1.10
CA TYR A 12 -5.68 -5.44 -2.41
C TYR A 12 -4.69 -4.75 -3.36
N LEU A 13 -4.70 -3.42 -3.46
CA LEU A 13 -3.78 -2.67 -4.32
C LEU A 13 -2.31 -2.79 -3.90
N TYR A 14 -2.04 -2.94 -2.60
CA TYR A 14 -0.68 -3.15 -2.07
C TYR A 14 -0.25 -4.62 -2.02
N ASN A 15 -1.07 -5.56 -2.52
CA ASN A 15 -0.85 -7.02 -2.44
C ASN A 15 -0.71 -7.54 -0.98
N GLU A 16 -1.37 -6.89 -0.03
CA GLU A 16 -1.39 -7.25 1.39
C GLU A 16 -2.70 -7.96 1.80
N ALA A 17 -3.67 -8.04 0.88
CA ALA A 17 -4.94 -8.71 1.13
C ALA A 17 -4.78 -10.24 1.23
N SER A 18 -5.50 -10.86 2.17
CA SER A 18 -5.59 -12.32 2.25
C SER A 18 -6.26 -12.91 0.99
N PRO A 19 -5.98 -14.18 0.62
CA PRO A 19 -6.57 -14.80 -0.57
C PRO A 19 -8.10 -14.75 -0.61
N ALA A 20 -8.76 -14.93 0.55
CA ALA A 20 -10.22 -14.87 0.66
C ALA A 20 -10.78 -13.45 0.39
N VAL A 21 -10.02 -12.41 0.70
CA VAL A 21 -10.40 -11.01 0.45
C VAL A 21 -10.16 -10.66 -1.03
N VAL A 22 -9.06 -11.15 -1.61
CA VAL A 22 -8.77 -11.01 -3.05
C VAL A 22 -9.91 -11.58 -3.88
N GLU A 23 -10.32 -12.83 -3.59
CA GLU A 23 -11.40 -13.50 -4.32
C GLU A 23 -12.74 -12.75 -4.18
N ALA A 24 -13.06 -12.27 -2.97
CA ALA A 24 -14.27 -11.49 -2.73
C ALA A 24 -14.28 -10.14 -3.48
N ILE A 25 -13.12 -9.49 -3.59
CA ILE A 25 -12.96 -8.24 -4.34
C ILE A 25 -13.09 -8.50 -5.84
N GLU A 26 -12.45 -9.56 -6.36
CA GLU A 26 -12.53 -9.91 -7.79
C GLU A 26 -13.97 -10.23 -8.21
N GLN A 27 -14.71 -10.97 -7.39
CA GLN A 27 -16.14 -11.23 -7.61
C GLN A 27 -16.94 -9.93 -7.58
N ALA A 28 -16.74 -9.08 -6.58
CA ALA A 28 -17.45 -7.81 -6.45
C ALA A 28 -17.14 -6.84 -7.60
N LEU A 29 -15.92 -6.87 -8.16
CA LEU A 29 -15.53 -6.05 -9.31
C LEU A 29 -16.21 -6.47 -10.63
N GLN A 30 -16.67 -7.72 -10.74
CA GLN A 30 -17.44 -8.19 -11.90
C GLN A 30 -18.90 -7.75 -11.82
N GLU A 31 -19.44 -7.65 -10.60
CA GLU A 31 -20.86 -7.33 -10.37
C GLU A 31 -21.12 -5.82 -10.20
N ASP A 32 -20.16 -5.06 -9.66
CA ASP A 32 -20.32 -3.65 -9.32
C ASP A 32 -19.36 -2.71 -10.09
N PRO A 33 -19.86 -2.02 -11.15
CA PRO A 33 -19.10 -1.01 -11.88
C PRO A 33 -18.67 0.20 -11.02
N SER A 34 -19.41 0.52 -9.95
CA SER A 34 -19.04 1.61 -9.04
C SER A 34 -17.77 1.27 -8.27
N LEU A 35 -17.67 0.02 -7.79
CA LEU A 35 -16.50 -0.47 -7.08
C LEU A 35 -15.25 -0.43 -7.97
N LYS A 36 -15.41 -0.77 -9.26
CA LYS A 36 -14.34 -0.66 -10.25
C LYS A 36 -13.85 0.78 -10.41
N ASN A 37 -14.76 1.74 -10.51
CA ASN A 37 -14.41 3.16 -10.61
C ASN A 37 -13.66 3.65 -9.36
N GLN A 38 -14.08 3.23 -8.17
CA GLN A 38 -13.38 3.55 -6.92
C GLN A 38 -11.96 2.97 -6.90
N LEU A 39 -11.80 1.70 -7.30
CA LEU A 39 -10.49 1.04 -7.38
C LEU A 39 -9.56 1.75 -8.38
N ASP A 40 -10.09 2.14 -9.55
CA ASP A 40 -9.30 2.82 -10.57
C ASP A 40 -8.90 4.24 -10.12
N LEU A 41 -9.78 4.96 -9.39
CA LEU A 41 -9.43 6.24 -8.78
C LEU A 41 -8.31 6.10 -7.74
N LEU A 42 -8.35 5.06 -6.90
CA LEU A 42 -7.30 4.76 -5.93
C LEU A 42 -5.96 4.45 -6.65
N LYS A 43 -5.98 3.65 -7.71
CA LYS A 43 -4.79 3.37 -8.54
C LYS A 43 -4.18 4.65 -9.14
N ILE A 44 -5.01 5.55 -9.64
CA ILE A 44 -4.55 6.84 -10.19
C ILE A 44 -3.90 7.68 -9.08
N SER A 45 -4.53 7.73 -7.91
CA SER A 45 -4.03 8.47 -6.74
C SER A 45 -2.67 7.94 -6.27
N MET A 46 -2.50 6.61 -6.19
CA MET A 46 -1.21 5.97 -5.88
C MET A 46 -0.13 6.38 -6.88
N LYS A 47 -0.40 6.26 -8.18
CA LYS A 47 0.55 6.65 -9.24
C LYS A 47 0.89 8.13 -9.22
N ALA A 48 -0.04 8.98 -8.77
CA ALA A 48 0.22 10.40 -8.60
C ALA A 48 1.16 10.66 -7.41
N LEU A 49 0.97 9.95 -6.29
CA LEU A 49 1.85 10.02 -5.12
C LEU A 49 3.28 9.58 -5.44
N ASP A 50 3.47 8.54 -6.26
CA ASP A 50 4.80 8.09 -6.68
C ASP A 50 5.59 9.17 -7.45
N LYS A 51 4.89 10.11 -8.09
CA LYS A 51 5.51 11.20 -8.84
C LYS A 51 5.84 12.41 -7.97
N VAL A 52 5.41 12.41 -6.71
CA VAL A 52 5.70 13.51 -5.79
C VAL A 52 7.19 13.52 -5.50
N LYS A 53 7.86 14.60 -5.89
CA LYS A 53 9.28 14.81 -5.57
C LYS A 53 9.43 15.05 -4.07
N LEU A 54 9.78 13.99 -3.35
CA LEU A 54 10.12 14.07 -1.93
C LEU A 54 11.48 14.73 -1.76
N LYS A 55 11.62 15.50 -0.68
CA LYS A 55 12.93 16.02 -0.27
C LYS A 55 13.78 14.87 0.28
N SER A 56 15.09 14.95 0.07
CA SER A 56 16.00 13.98 0.66
C SER A 56 15.84 13.93 2.18
N PRO A 57 15.93 12.74 2.79
CA PRO A 57 15.90 12.60 4.25
C PRO A 57 16.98 13.45 4.93
N SER A 58 16.73 13.85 6.17
CA SER A 58 17.73 14.60 6.94
C SER A 58 18.99 13.76 7.18
N LYS A 59 20.16 14.40 7.20
CA LYS A 59 21.43 13.72 7.55
C LYS A 59 21.36 13.04 8.92
N ALA A 60 20.61 13.60 9.87
CA ALA A 60 20.42 13.03 11.20
C ALA A 60 19.67 11.70 11.13
N SER A 61 18.59 11.63 10.35
CA SER A 61 17.82 10.40 10.14
C SER A 61 18.68 9.30 9.51
N LEU A 62 19.49 9.64 8.50
CA LEU A 62 20.42 8.69 7.87
C LEU A 62 21.44 8.16 8.87
N LYS A 63 22.04 9.02 9.71
CA LYS A 63 22.97 8.60 10.76
C LYS A 63 22.32 7.67 11.78
N ALA A 64 21.09 7.95 12.19
CA ALA A 64 20.36 7.13 13.15
C ALA A 64 20.13 5.71 12.61
N ILE A 65 19.69 5.59 11.34
CA ILE A 65 19.48 4.30 10.67
C ILE A 65 20.80 3.52 10.54
N LEU A 66 21.87 4.20 10.09
CA LEU A 66 23.19 3.57 9.94
C LEU A 66 23.74 3.07 11.28
N LYS A 67 23.59 3.86 12.34
CA LYS A 67 24.00 3.47 13.68
C LYS A 67 23.22 2.24 14.15
N TYR A 68 21.89 2.26 14.03
CA TYR A 68 21.04 1.13 14.41
C TYR A 68 21.45 -0.17 13.70
N ALA A 69 21.68 -0.11 12.38
CA ALA A 69 22.11 -1.27 11.59
C ALA A 69 23.50 -1.77 12.01
N ALA A 70 24.44 -0.85 12.27
CA ALA A 70 25.78 -1.21 12.73
C ALA A 70 25.78 -1.85 14.12
N ASP A 71 24.91 -1.39 15.02
CA ASP A 71 24.78 -1.95 16.36
C ASP A 71 24.13 -3.35 16.29
N LYS A 72 23.08 -3.52 15.47
CA LYS A 72 22.44 -4.84 15.25
C LYS A 72 23.38 -5.90 14.66
N ASN A 73 24.26 -5.51 13.73
CA ASN A 73 25.24 -6.42 13.15
C ASN A 73 26.39 -6.80 14.10
N LYS A 74 26.57 -6.10 15.22
CA LYS A 74 27.57 -6.46 16.26
C LYS A 74 27.02 -7.40 17.32
N GLU A 75 25.69 -7.49 17.43
CA GLU A 75 24.98 -8.38 18.37
C GLU A 75 24.74 -9.78 17.79
N ALA A 76 25.02 -9.99 16.50
CA ALA A 76 24.89 -11.26 15.76
C ALA A 76 26.27 -11.90 15.54
#